data_AF-A0A1C6SV44-F1
#
_entry.id   AF-A0A1C6SV44-F1
#
_cell.length_a   1.000
_cell.length_b   1.000
_cell.length_c   1.000
_cell.angle_alpha   90.00
_cell.angle_beta   90.00
_cell.angle_gamma   90.00
#
_symmetry.space_group_name_H-M   'P 1'
#
loop_
_entity.id
_entity.type
_entity.pdbx_description
1 polymer ?
#
loop_
_entity_poly.entity_id
_entity_poly.type
_entity_poly.pdbx_seq_one_letter_code
_entity_poly.pdbx_strand_id
1 'polypeptide(L)'
;MALALYRKYRPRTFAEVIGQEHVTEPLSQALRSGRLNHAYLFSGPRGCGKTSSARILARSLNCEQGPTPEPCGQCGSCRSLTSDGAGSIDVIEIDAASHGGVDDARELREKAFFAPANSRFKIYVIDEAHMVSSAGFNALLKLVEEPPEYVKFIFATTEPEKVLGTIKSRTHHYPFRLIPPKTLRPYLEQLCESEGVTVDPAVFPLVVRAGGGSARDSLSVLDQLIAGAGPEGVSYARAAALLGVTDAALIDEMCDALAAGDGAAAYATVDRVAEAGHDPRRFASDLLERLRDLIVLQQVPDAADKGLIDGPADQIERMTAQAQRLGPATLSRCADIVHNGLVEMRGATAPRLLLELICARMLLPGVDDSAGGLLQRLERMERRLTLGVPASGPAVDVAPAHPGPTAPARPEAAPAPVAPVTDRGAPAPSRGTAAERVPAAGVDRVPTTAAPEPAAPHRTVPPEAVMPDPATPAPPRPDAPPSGTVDAVSVRRVWGDVVGKVNRSHKKIAALMRDAVVRDLDGDAHRDPGGWWWPAGWRPATPVDAPTLRLDPAAVARTRGENR
;
A
#
# COMPACT_ATOMS: atom_id res chain seq x y z
N MET A 1 -35.62 1.08 -11.46
CA MET A 1 -34.18 1.38 -11.32
C MET A 1 -33.43 0.44 -12.26
N ALA A 2 -32.47 0.93 -13.03
CA ALA A 2 -31.55 0.04 -13.74
C ALA A 2 -30.69 -0.72 -12.72
N LEU A 3 -30.39 -1.98 -12.98
CA LEU A 3 -29.46 -2.76 -12.17
C LEU A 3 -28.03 -2.36 -12.53
N ALA A 4 -27.23 -2.02 -11.51
CA ALA A 4 -25.82 -1.67 -11.69
C ALA A 4 -25.06 -2.76 -12.48
N LEU A 5 -24.19 -2.35 -13.42
CA LEU A 5 -23.57 -3.26 -14.40
C LEU A 5 -22.86 -4.46 -13.74
N TYR A 6 -22.10 -4.22 -12.67
CA TYR A 6 -21.38 -5.27 -11.93
C TYR A 6 -22.30 -6.33 -11.28
N ARG A 7 -23.60 -6.04 -11.12
CA ARG A 7 -24.62 -7.02 -10.67
C ARG A 7 -25.29 -7.72 -11.85
N LYS A 8 -25.63 -6.96 -12.90
CA LYS A 8 -26.28 -7.46 -14.13
C LYS A 8 -25.39 -8.47 -14.87
N TYR A 9 -24.12 -8.14 -15.05
CA TYR A 9 -23.11 -8.96 -15.73
C TYR A 9 -22.26 -9.81 -14.76
N ARG A 10 -22.78 -10.09 -13.56
CA ARG A 10 -22.08 -11.00 -12.64
C ARG A 10 -22.06 -12.42 -13.24
N PRO A 11 -20.88 -13.04 -13.43
CA PRO A 11 -20.77 -14.29 -14.17
C PRO A 11 -21.54 -15.42 -13.49
N ARG A 12 -22.20 -16.24 -14.30
CA ARG A 12 -23.08 -17.34 -13.89
C ARG A 12 -22.45 -18.71 -14.11
N THR A 13 -21.40 -18.82 -14.91
CA THR A 13 -20.64 -20.05 -15.17
C THR A 13 -19.14 -19.75 -15.14
N PHE A 14 -18.30 -20.77 -15.02
CA PHE A 14 -16.84 -20.58 -15.04
C PHE A 14 -16.33 -20.05 -16.38
N ALA A 15 -17.04 -20.30 -17.48
CA ALA A 15 -16.72 -19.78 -18.82
C ALA A 15 -16.96 -18.26 -18.96
N GLU A 16 -17.83 -17.67 -18.14
CA GLU A 16 -18.09 -16.22 -18.11
C GLU A 16 -17.07 -15.43 -17.26
N VAL A 17 -16.18 -16.11 -16.53
CA VAL A 17 -15.19 -15.47 -15.66
C VAL A 17 -13.95 -15.08 -16.46
N ILE A 18 -13.86 -13.81 -16.82
CA ILE A 18 -12.78 -13.24 -17.64
C ILE A 18 -11.40 -13.22 -16.94
N GLY A 19 -10.34 -13.65 -17.63
CA GLY A 19 -8.95 -13.45 -17.21
C GLY A 19 -8.52 -14.25 -15.97
N GLN A 20 -9.22 -15.34 -15.66
CA GLN A 20 -8.90 -16.24 -14.55
C GLN A 20 -8.82 -17.71 -15.00
N GLU A 21 -8.40 -17.96 -16.23
CA GLU A 21 -8.38 -19.28 -16.89
C GLU A 21 -7.54 -20.30 -16.10
N HIS A 22 -6.49 -19.82 -15.42
CA HIS A 22 -5.63 -20.60 -14.52
C HIS A 22 -6.33 -21.06 -13.22
N VAL A 23 -7.52 -20.53 -12.92
CA VAL A 23 -8.39 -20.96 -11.81
C VAL A 23 -9.63 -21.68 -12.33
N THR A 24 -10.28 -21.13 -13.36
CA THR A 24 -11.58 -21.62 -13.85
C THR A 24 -11.49 -22.96 -14.57
N GLU A 25 -10.42 -23.22 -15.35
CA GLU A 25 -10.26 -24.50 -16.04
C GLU A 25 -9.92 -25.65 -15.07
N PRO A 26 -8.97 -25.51 -14.11
CA PRO A 26 -8.74 -26.56 -13.11
C PRO A 26 -9.96 -26.85 -12.21
N LEU A 27 -10.76 -25.83 -11.85
CA LEU A 27 -12.03 -26.04 -11.14
C LEU A 27 -13.04 -26.80 -12.01
N SER A 28 -13.16 -26.43 -13.28
CA SER A 28 -14.05 -27.08 -14.24
C SER A 28 -13.67 -28.55 -14.44
N GLN A 29 -12.37 -28.84 -14.55
CA GLN A 29 -11.86 -30.21 -14.68
C GLN A 29 -12.02 -31.03 -13.39
N ALA A 30 -11.88 -30.42 -12.21
CA ALA A 30 -12.17 -31.08 -10.93
C ALA A 30 -13.66 -31.49 -10.82
N LEU A 31 -14.57 -30.63 -11.31
CA LEU A 31 -16.01 -30.92 -11.39
C LEU A 31 -16.29 -32.07 -12.38
N ARG A 32 -15.78 -31.99 -13.62
CA ARG A 32 -15.95 -33.04 -14.65
C ARG A 32 -15.43 -34.41 -14.20
N SER A 33 -14.32 -34.44 -13.46
CA SER A 33 -13.67 -35.68 -13.00
C SER A 33 -14.15 -36.18 -11.63
N GLY A 34 -15.08 -35.48 -10.97
CA GLY A 34 -15.55 -35.83 -9.62
C GLY A 34 -14.51 -35.68 -8.51
N ARG A 35 -13.33 -35.11 -8.80
CA ARG A 35 -12.22 -34.91 -7.85
C ARG A 35 -12.46 -33.68 -6.98
N LEU A 36 -13.51 -33.74 -6.17
CA LEU A 36 -13.98 -32.63 -5.35
C LEU A 36 -13.29 -32.61 -3.99
N ASN A 37 -12.67 -31.48 -3.66
CA ASN A 37 -12.09 -31.27 -2.35
C ASN A 37 -13.16 -30.93 -1.31
N HIS A 38 -12.80 -30.97 -0.03
CA HIS A 38 -13.67 -30.52 1.06
C HIS A 38 -13.50 -29.03 1.37
N ALA A 39 -12.32 -28.44 1.15
CA ALA A 39 -12.05 -27.03 1.39
C ALA A 39 -11.25 -26.37 0.24
N TYR A 40 -11.68 -25.16 -0.12
CA TYR A 40 -11.13 -24.32 -1.17
C TYR A 40 -10.73 -22.97 -0.59
N LEU A 41 -9.60 -22.40 -1.01
CA LEU A 41 -9.15 -21.05 -0.65
C LEU A 41 -8.97 -20.23 -1.92
N PHE A 42 -9.81 -19.22 -2.11
CA PHE A 42 -9.76 -18.27 -3.20
C PHE A 42 -9.08 -16.99 -2.68
N SER A 43 -7.85 -16.71 -3.11
CA SER A 43 -7.13 -15.51 -2.70
C SER A 43 -6.93 -14.54 -3.85
N GLY A 44 -6.66 -13.27 -3.54
CA GLY A 44 -6.21 -12.28 -4.51
C GLY A 44 -6.92 -10.94 -4.34
N PRO A 45 -6.59 -9.92 -5.15
CA PRO A 45 -7.11 -8.56 -4.99
C PRO A 45 -8.65 -8.46 -4.96
N ARG A 46 -9.17 -7.31 -4.53
CA ARG A 46 -10.62 -7.07 -4.56
C ARG A 46 -11.12 -7.04 -6.01
N GLY A 47 -12.34 -7.53 -6.22
CA GLY A 47 -13.07 -7.39 -7.49
C GLY A 47 -12.58 -8.24 -8.68
N CYS A 48 -11.56 -9.10 -8.51
CA CYS A 48 -11.11 -10.08 -9.52
C CYS A 48 -12.01 -11.32 -9.68
N GLY A 49 -13.13 -11.42 -8.95
CA GLY A 49 -14.14 -12.47 -9.13
C GLY A 49 -14.27 -13.52 -8.02
N LYS A 50 -13.41 -13.53 -6.99
CA LYS A 50 -13.40 -14.55 -5.89
C LYS A 50 -14.80 -15.01 -5.42
N THR A 51 -15.60 -14.10 -4.88
CA THR A 51 -16.96 -14.39 -4.35
C THR A 51 -17.94 -14.81 -5.45
N SER A 52 -17.77 -14.31 -6.67
CA SER A 52 -18.58 -14.76 -7.81
C SER A 52 -18.25 -16.22 -8.17
N SER A 53 -16.97 -16.57 -8.26
CA SER A 53 -16.51 -17.95 -8.47
C SER A 53 -16.87 -18.88 -7.32
N ALA A 54 -16.96 -18.39 -6.08
CA ALA A 54 -17.47 -19.16 -4.94
C ALA A 54 -18.95 -19.53 -5.12
N ARG A 55 -19.80 -18.58 -5.54
CA ARG A 55 -21.20 -18.82 -5.89
C ARG A 55 -21.36 -19.74 -7.11
N ILE A 56 -20.52 -19.58 -8.13
CA ILE A 56 -20.49 -20.49 -9.29
C ILE A 56 -20.15 -21.91 -8.83
N LEU A 57 -19.09 -22.10 -8.01
CA LEU A 57 -18.73 -23.41 -7.47
C LEU A 57 -19.87 -24.01 -6.63
N ALA A 58 -20.52 -23.21 -5.78
CA ALA A 58 -21.66 -23.67 -4.99
C ALA A 58 -22.83 -24.14 -5.87
N ARG A 59 -23.16 -23.38 -6.93
CA ARG A 59 -24.15 -23.78 -7.94
C ARG A 59 -23.72 -25.03 -8.71
N SER A 60 -22.46 -25.12 -9.14
CA SER A 60 -21.88 -26.27 -9.83
C SER A 60 -21.99 -27.55 -9.01
N LEU A 61 -21.79 -27.48 -7.69
CA LEU A 61 -21.88 -28.60 -6.75
C LEU A 61 -23.32 -29.02 -6.44
N ASN A 62 -24.23 -28.04 -6.27
CA ASN A 62 -25.61 -28.26 -5.82
C ASN A 62 -26.68 -28.20 -6.93
N CYS A 63 -26.29 -28.07 -8.20
CA CYS A 63 -27.19 -28.21 -9.34
C CYS A 63 -27.80 -29.62 -9.38
N GLU A 64 -29.08 -29.74 -9.76
CA GLU A 64 -29.73 -31.04 -9.99
C GLU A 64 -29.04 -31.89 -11.08
N GLN A 65 -28.34 -31.24 -12.02
CA GLN A 65 -27.53 -31.87 -13.08
C GLN A 65 -26.03 -31.93 -12.70
N GLY A 66 -25.68 -31.66 -11.44
CA GLY A 66 -24.30 -31.56 -10.95
C GLY A 66 -23.83 -32.74 -10.10
N PRO A 67 -22.53 -32.78 -9.71
CA PRO A 67 -21.49 -31.78 -9.97
C PRO A 67 -21.19 -31.53 -11.45
N THR A 68 -21.22 -30.27 -11.88
CA THR A 68 -20.98 -29.88 -13.28
C THR A 68 -20.27 -28.51 -13.38
N PRO A 69 -19.32 -28.30 -14.30
CA PRO A 69 -18.77 -26.97 -14.60
C PRO A 69 -19.83 -25.99 -15.14
N GLU A 70 -20.92 -26.51 -15.70
CA GLU A 70 -21.98 -25.78 -16.40
C GLU A 70 -23.31 -25.94 -15.65
N PRO A 71 -23.51 -25.22 -14.53
CA PRO A 71 -24.73 -25.32 -13.72
C PRO A 71 -25.93 -24.75 -14.48
N CYS A 72 -26.99 -25.55 -14.64
CA CYS A 72 -28.08 -25.33 -15.60
C CYS A 72 -28.88 -24.02 -15.49
N GLY A 73 -28.71 -23.24 -14.42
CA GLY A 73 -29.34 -21.94 -14.23
C GLY A 73 -30.85 -21.98 -13.89
N GLN A 74 -31.53 -23.10 -14.17
CA GLN A 74 -32.98 -23.22 -14.10
C GLN A 74 -33.53 -24.06 -12.92
N CYS A 75 -32.72 -24.93 -12.31
CA CYS A 75 -33.14 -25.70 -11.13
C CYS A 75 -33.32 -24.81 -9.89
N GLY A 76 -34.03 -25.31 -8.87
CA GLY A 76 -34.30 -24.55 -7.64
C GLY A 76 -33.03 -24.04 -6.96
N SER A 77 -32.02 -24.91 -6.84
CA SER A 77 -30.69 -24.60 -6.30
C SER A 77 -29.89 -23.59 -7.15
N CYS A 78 -30.01 -23.65 -8.49
CA CYS A 78 -29.38 -22.63 -9.34
C CYS A 78 -30.04 -21.27 -9.22
N ARG A 79 -31.38 -21.22 -9.16
CA ARG A 79 -32.15 -19.97 -9.07
C ARG A 79 -31.95 -19.26 -7.73
N SER A 80 -31.95 -20.00 -6.62
CA SER A 80 -31.75 -19.45 -5.27
C SER A 80 -30.39 -18.77 -5.07
N LEU A 81 -29.38 -19.17 -5.85
CA LEU A 81 -28.00 -18.66 -5.82
C LEU A 81 -27.69 -17.63 -6.92
N THR A 82 -28.70 -17.14 -7.64
CA THR A 82 -28.54 -15.98 -8.55
C THR A 82 -28.40 -14.67 -7.77
N SER A 83 -28.00 -13.58 -8.44
CA SER A 83 -27.91 -12.24 -7.82
C SER A 83 -29.23 -11.78 -7.17
N ASP A 84 -30.36 -12.23 -7.70
CA ASP A 84 -31.72 -11.84 -7.28
C ASP A 84 -32.48 -13.01 -6.60
N GLY A 85 -31.76 -14.09 -6.26
CA GLY A 85 -32.32 -15.28 -5.61
C GLY A 85 -32.60 -15.06 -4.12
N ALA A 86 -33.55 -15.82 -3.58
CA ALA A 86 -33.94 -15.76 -2.17
C ALA A 86 -32.89 -16.32 -1.19
N GLY A 87 -31.73 -16.75 -1.67
CA GLY A 87 -30.73 -17.50 -0.90
C GLY A 87 -31.06 -18.99 -0.79
N SER A 88 -30.05 -19.80 -0.42
CA SER A 88 -30.20 -21.24 -0.20
C SER A 88 -29.92 -21.57 1.25
N ILE A 89 -30.73 -22.42 1.87
CA ILE A 89 -30.49 -22.96 3.22
C ILE A 89 -29.19 -23.78 3.27
N ASP A 90 -28.85 -24.42 2.14
CA ASP A 90 -27.69 -25.29 2.00
C ASP A 90 -26.42 -24.56 1.54
N VAL A 91 -26.47 -23.25 1.31
CA VAL A 91 -25.30 -22.43 0.99
C VAL A 91 -25.29 -21.19 1.87
N ILE A 92 -24.40 -21.21 2.85
CA ILE A 92 -24.33 -20.23 3.93
C ILE A 92 -23.16 -19.29 3.63
N GLU A 93 -23.48 -18.07 3.21
CA GLU A 93 -22.50 -17.01 2.97
C GLU A 93 -22.29 -16.19 4.26
N ILE A 94 -21.04 -16.09 4.71
CA ILE A 94 -20.62 -15.42 5.93
C ILE A 94 -19.57 -14.37 5.55
N ASP A 95 -19.86 -13.10 5.86
CA ASP A 95 -18.85 -12.03 5.83
C ASP A 95 -18.07 -12.04 7.15
N ALA A 96 -16.81 -12.45 7.10
CA ALA A 96 -15.95 -12.54 8.27
C ALA A 96 -15.57 -11.17 8.86
N ALA A 97 -15.74 -10.06 8.13
CA ALA A 97 -15.58 -8.72 8.69
C ALA A 97 -16.65 -8.39 9.74
N SER A 98 -17.83 -9.02 9.61
CA SER A 98 -18.99 -8.84 10.49
C SER A 98 -19.19 -10.03 11.46
N HIS A 99 -18.82 -11.25 11.06
CA HIS A 99 -19.07 -12.52 11.78
C HIS A 99 -17.80 -13.39 11.85
N GLY A 100 -16.66 -12.78 12.21
CA GLY A 100 -15.35 -13.43 12.33
C GLY A 100 -15.00 -13.95 13.74
N GLY A 101 -15.96 -13.97 14.66
CA GLY A 101 -15.78 -14.30 16.07
C GLY A 101 -15.57 -15.78 16.36
N VAL A 102 -15.20 -16.07 17.61
CA VAL A 102 -15.06 -17.45 18.10
C VAL A 102 -16.42 -18.14 18.21
N ASP A 103 -17.44 -17.38 18.62
CA ASP A 103 -18.78 -17.91 18.84
C ASP A 103 -19.53 -18.13 17.52
N ASP A 104 -19.36 -17.24 16.53
CA ASP A 104 -19.81 -17.47 15.14
C ASP A 104 -19.25 -18.78 14.58
N ALA A 105 -17.94 -19.02 14.79
CA ALA A 105 -17.25 -20.23 14.35
C ALA A 105 -17.72 -21.50 15.10
N ARG A 106 -18.07 -21.39 16.39
CA ARG A 106 -18.65 -22.49 17.18
C ARG A 106 -20.05 -22.84 16.69
N GLU A 107 -20.90 -21.83 16.45
CA GLU A 107 -22.26 -22.00 15.94
C GLU A 107 -22.25 -22.60 14.53
N LEU A 108 -21.36 -22.13 13.65
CA LEU A 108 -21.11 -22.72 12.33
C LEU A 108 -20.78 -24.21 12.48
N ARG A 109 -19.82 -24.52 13.35
CA ARG A 109 -19.35 -25.90 13.57
C ARG A 109 -20.46 -26.82 14.07
N GLU A 110 -21.30 -26.36 14.99
CA GLU A 110 -22.46 -27.13 15.46
C GLU A 110 -23.49 -27.33 14.36
N LYS A 111 -23.77 -26.27 13.57
CA LYS A 111 -24.69 -26.34 12.42
C LYS A 111 -24.17 -27.25 11.29
N ALA A 112 -22.86 -27.47 11.16
CA ALA A 112 -22.27 -28.24 10.06
C ALA A 112 -22.57 -29.74 10.12
N PHE A 113 -22.89 -30.30 11.30
CA PHE A 113 -23.23 -31.72 11.46
C PHE A 113 -24.69 -32.07 11.10
N PHE A 114 -25.53 -31.07 10.78
CA PHE A 114 -26.84 -31.32 10.19
C PHE A 114 -26.73 -31.45 8.67
N ALA A 115 -27.28 -32.53 8.12
CA ALA A 115 -27.35 -32.79 6.69
C ALA A 115 -28.00 -31.64 5.88
N PRO A 116 -27.75 -31.54 4.57
CA PRO A 116 -28.43 -30.58 3.70
C PRO A 116 -29.95 -30.84 3.68
N ALA A 117 -30.74 -29.78 3.49
CA ALA A 117 -32.19 -29.86 3.43
C ALA A 117 -32.71 -30.29 2.05
N ASN A 118 -32.21 -29.65 0.98
CA ASN A 118 -32.71 -29.84 -0.39
C ASN A 118 -31.61 -30.07 -1.43
N SER A 119 -30.34 -29.91 -1.06
CA SER A 119 -29.17 -29.94 -1.96
C SER A 119 -28.25 -31.14 -1.70
N ARG A 120 -27.28 -31.37 -2.59
CA ARG A 120 -26.31 -32.47 -2.44
C ARG A 120 -25.25 -32.19 -1.37
N PHE A 121 -24.85 -30.93 -1.22
CA PHE A 121 -23.83 -30.47 -0.28
C PHE A 121 -24.31 -29.28 0.54
N LYS A 122 -23.79 -29.17 1.77
CA LYS A 122 -23.92 -28.01 2.64
C LYS A 122 -22.63 -27.19 2.52
N ILE A 123 -22.74 -25.99 1.96
CA ILE A 123 -21.59 -25.21 1.50
C ILE A 123 -21.46 -23.95 2.34
N TYR A 124 -20.31 -23.77 2.99
CA TYR A 124 -19.97 -22.57 3.74
C TYR A 124 -19.04 -21.70 2.90
N VAL A 125 -19.51 -20.52 2.52
CA VAL A 125 -18.70 -19.50 1.83
C VAL A 125 -18.32 -18.45 2.86
N ILE A 126 -17.03 -18.34 3.18
CA ILE A 126 -16.51 -17.39 4.18
C ILE A 126 -15.73 -16.33 3.41
N ASP A 127 -16.36 -15.16 3.18
CA ASP A 127 -15.74 -14.04 2.47
C ASP A 127 -14.93 -13.15 3.43
N GLU A 128 -13.92 -12.49 2.88
CA GLU A 128 -12.85 -11.77 3.59
C GLU A 128 -12.27 -12.55 4.80
N ALA A 129 -11.99 -13.84 4.59
CA ALA A 129 -11.57 -14.79 5.62
C ALA A 129 -10.32 -14.39 6.43
N HIS A 130 -9.51 -13.44 5.98
CA HIS A 130 -8.42 -12.85 6.79
C HIS A 130 -8.93 -12.07 8.02
N MET A 131 -10.21 -11.70 8.06
CA MET A 131 -10.88 -11.06 9.19
C MET A 131 -11.37 -12.05 10.26
N VAL A 132 -11.36 -13.37 9.98
CA VAL A 132 -11.66 -14.39 10.99
C VAL A 132 -10.59 -14.36 12.07
N SER A 133 -11.02 -14.20 13.33
CA SER A 133 -10.12 -14.21 14.48
C SER A 133 -9.36 -15.54 14.60
N SER A 134 -8.12 -15.51 15.11
CA SER A 134 -7.30 -16.72 15.27
C SER A 134 -8.00 -17.81 16.09
N ALA A 135 -8.78 -17.42 17.11
CA ALA A 135 -9.57 -18.34 17.91
C ALA A 135 -10.82 -18.86 17.17
N GLY A 136 -11.43 -18.08 16.27
CA GLY A 136 -12.46 -18.55 15.34
C GLY A 136 -11.91 -19.59 14.35
N PHE A 137 -10.75 -19.33 13.73
CA PHE A 137 -10.08 -20.34 12.89
C PHE A 137 -9.76 -21.63 13.67
N ASN A 138 -9.24 -21.52 14.90
CA ASN A 138 -8.96 -22.68 15.74
C ASN A 138 -10.23 -23.48 16.09
N ALA A 139 -11.39 -22.83 16.26
CA ALA A 139 -12.67 -23.52 16.46
C ALA A 139 -13.13 -24.30 15.21
N LEU A 140 -12.75 -23.86 14.01
CA LEU A 140 -13.05 -24.54 12.75
C LEU A 140 -12.05 -25.65 12.37
N LEU A 141 -10.83 -25.67 12.93
CA LEU A 141 -9.76 -26.57 12.48
C LEU A 141 -10.19 -28.04 12.35
N LYS A 142 -10.75 -28.63 13.41
CA LYS A 142 -11.20 -30.04 13.40
C LYS A 142 -12.26 -30.32 12.32
N LEU A 143 -13.12 -29.35 12.05
CA LEU A 143 -14.18 -29.47 11.04
C LEU A 143 -13.65 -29.28 9.61
N VAL A 144 -12.59 -28.49 9.43
CA VAL A 144 -11.89 -28.36 8.14
C VAL A 144 -10.98 -29.56 7.88
N GLU A 145 -10.45 -30.20 8.92
CA GLU A 145 -9.67 -31.45 8.87
C GLU A 145 -10.51 -32.65 8.45
N GLU A 146 -11.59 -32.92 9.19
CA GLU A 146 -12.45 -34.09 9.02
C GLU A 146 -13.92 -33.66 8.86
N PRO A 147 -14.29 -32.94 7.79
CA PRO A 147 -15.66 -32.57 7.53
C PRO A 147 -16.51 -33.78 7.17
N PRO A 148 -17.81 -33.79 7.52
CA PRO A 148 -18.77 -34.73 6.92
C PRO A 148 -18.73 -34.66 5.39
N GLU A 149 -18.93 -35.78 4.68
CA GLU A 149 -18.74 -35.85 3.22
C GLU A 149 -19.56 -34.82 2.41
N TYR A 150 -20.73 -34.45 2.93
CA TYR A 150 -21.63 -33.45 2.36
C TYR A 150 -21.23 -32.00 2.67
N VAL A 151 -20.29 -31.73 3.58
CA VAL A 151 -19.85 -30.37 3.94
C VAL A 151 -18.73 -29.91 3.00
N LYS A 152 -18.84 -28.67 2.52
CA LYS A 152 -17.83 -28.01 1.68
C LYS A 152 -17.54 -26.60 2.18
N PHE A 153 -16.25 -26.22 2.20
CA PHE A 153 -15.79 -24.87 2.57
C PHE A 153 -15.21 -24.14 1.37
N ILE A 154 -15.56 -22.86 1.23
CA ILE A 154 -14.95 -21.94 0.27
C ILE A 154 -14.57 -20.66 1.02
N PHE A 155 -13.29 -20.53 1.36
CA PHE A 155 -12.74 -19.32 1.95
C PHE A 155 -12.36 -18.36 0.83
N ALA A 156 -12.80 -17.10 0.89
CA ALA A 156 -12.35 -16.03 -0.01
C ALA A 156 -11.59 -14.95 0.78
N THR A 157 -10.47 -14.44 0.26
CA THR A 157 -9.67 -13.42 0.97
C THR A 157 -8.89 -12.51 0.02
N THR A 158 -8.69 -11.25 0.40
CA THR A 158 -7.67 -10.36 -0.19
C THR A 158 -6.25 -10.66 0.29
N GLU A 159 -6.09 -11.09 1.54
CA GLU A 159 -4.82 -11.19 2.26
C GLU A 159 -4.54 -12.66 2.66
N PRO A 160 -3.97 -13.50 1.76
CA PRO A 160 -3.73 -14.92 2.04
C PRO A 160 -2.67 -15.14 3.13
N GLU A 161 -1.70 -14.25 3.30
CA GLU A 161 -0.69 -14.30 4.35
C GLU A 161 -1.30 -14.25 5.76
N LYS A 162 -2.36 -13.45 5.96
CA LYS A 162 -3.10 -13.35 7.24
C LYS A 162 -3.93 -14.58 7.59
N VAL A 163 -4.32 -15.41 6.61
CA VAL A 163 -5.03 -16.68 6.88
C VAL A 163 -4.09 -17.64 7.61
N LEU A 164 -4.60 -18.34 8.63
CA LEU A 164 -3.80 -19.24 9.46
C LEU A 164 -3.16 -20.36 8.63
N GLY A 165 -1.87 -20.64 8.88
CA GLY A 165 -1.10 -21.64 8.11
C GLY A 165 -1.70 -23.05 8.10
N THR A 166 -2.33 -23.45 9.21
CA THR A 166 -3.02 -24.75 9.36
C THR A 166 -4.29 -24.84 8.52
N ILE A 167 -5.01 -23.73 8.30
CA ILE A 167 -6.14 -23.68 7.36
C ILE A 167 -5.62 -23.78 5.93
N LYS A 168 -4.62 -22.97 5.57
CA LYS A 168 -3.99 -22.97 4.23
C LYS A 168 -3.52 -24.36 3.81
N SER A 169 -2.89 -25.12 4.71
CA SER A 169 -2.38 -26.47 4.40
C SER A 169 -3.47 -27.53 4.22
N ARG A 170 -4.74 -27.22 4.51
CA ARG A 170 -5.90 -28.11 4.36
C ARG A 170 -6.85 -27.67 3.24
N THR A 171 -6.67 -26.45 2.71
CA THR A 171 -7.43 -25.92 1.57
C THR A 171 -6.70 -26.11 0.25
N HIS A 172 -7.42 -26.39 -0.83
CA HIS A 172 -6.88 -26.21 -2.18
C HIS A 172 -6.89 -24.73 -2.57
N HIS A 173 -5.71 -24.17 -2.82
CA HIS A 173 -5.48 -22.74 -2.99
C HIS A 173 -5.52 -22.32 -4.48
N TYR A 174 -6.39 -21.36 -4.79
CA TYR A 174 -6.59 -20.77 -6.12
C TYR A 174 -6.32 -19.26 -6.07
N PRO A 175 -5.18 -18.78 -6.61
CA PRO A 175 -4.82 -17.36 -6.61
C PRO A 175 -5.40 -16.63 -7.82
N PHE A 176 -6.43 -15.82 -7.59
CA PHE A 176 -7.00 -14.89 -8.55
C PHE A 176 -6.06 -13.68 -8.74
N ARG A 177 -6.06 -13.11 -9.95
CA ARG A 177 -5.18 -11.99 -10.35
C ARG A 177 -5.98 -10.78 -10.82
N LEU A 178 -5.37 -9.61 -10.89
CA LEU A 178 -5.97 -8.48 -11.62
C LEU A 178 -6.00 -8.82 -13.12
N ILE A 179 -7.05 -8.37 -13.80
CA ILE A 179 -7.28 -8.68 -15.22
C ILE A 179 -6.43 -7.70 -16.05
N PRO A 180 -5.59 -8.18 -16.98
CA PRO A 180 -4.77 -7.31 -17.83
C PRO A 180 -5.62 -6.35 -18.67
N PRO A 181 -5.16 -5.11 -18.95
CA PRO A 181 -5.86 -4.18 -19.83
C PRO A 181 -6.27 -4.76 -21.19
N LYS A 182 -5.39 -5.58 -21.79
CA LYS A 182 -5.63 -6.26 -23.08
C LYS A 182 -6.80 -7.27 -23.04
N THR A 183 -7.17 -7.77 -21.87
CA THR A 183 -8.33 -8.67 -21.67
C THR A 183 -9.55 -7.90 -21.21
N LEU A 184 -9.38 -6.89 -20.34
CA LEU A 184 -10.49 -6.15 -19.76
C LEU A 184 -11.13 -5.16 -20.75
N ARG A 185 -10.33 -4.51 -21.62
CA ARG A 185 -10.84 -3.53 -22.59
C ARG A 185 -11.86 -4.14 -23.59
N PRO A 186 -11.57 -5.26 -24.31
CA PRO A 186 -12.54 -5.85 -25.23
C PRO A 186 -13.84 -6.28 -24.54
N TYR A 187 -13.77 -6.73 -23.28
CA TYR A 187 -14.95 -7.06 -22.50
C TYR A 187 -15.82 -5.84 -22.17
N LEU A 188 -15.21 -4.68 -21.84
CA LEU A 188 -15.94 -3.43 -21.63
C LEU A 188 -16.56 -2.91 -22.94
N GLU A 189 -15.84 -3.03 -24.07
CA GLU A 189 -16.34 -2.67 -25.41
C GLU A 189 -17.59 -3.52 -25.75
N GLN A 190 -17.50 -4.84 -25.67
CA GLN A 190 -18.61 -5.77 -25.89
C GLN A 190 -19.81 -5.51 -24.94
N LEU A 191 -19.54 -5.11 -23.69
CA LEU A 191 -20.60 -4.81 -22.73
C LEU A 191 -21.35 -3.53 -23.11
N CYS A 192 -20.65 -2.46 -23.51
CA CYS A 192 -21.27 -1.23 -24.01
C CYS A 192 -22.14 -1.49 -25.24
N GLU A 193 -21.68 -2.32 -26.18
CA GLU A 193 -22.47 -2.77 -27.33
C GLU A 193 -23.76 -3.49 -26.88
N SER A 194 -23.66 -4.37 -25.88
CA SER A 194 -24.83 -5.11 -25.35
C SER A 194 -25.84 -4.25 -24.58
N GLU A 195 -25.42 -3.09 -24.05
CA GLU A 195 -26.30 -2.09 -23.46
C GLU A 195 -26.81 -1.05 -24.48
N GLY A 196 -26.29 -1.09 -25.72
CA GLY A 196 -26.63 -0.10 -26.76
C GLY A 196 -26.09 1.30 -26.48
N VAL A 197 -25.00 1.42 -25.72
CA VAL A 197 -24.43 2.72 -25.31
C VAL A 197 -23.18 3.04 -26.12
N THR A 198 -23.20 4.15 -26.85
CA THR A 198 -22.02 4.69 -27.53
C THR A 198 -21.01 5.21 -26.52
N VAL A 199 -19.77 4.70 -26.58
CA VAL A 199 -18.65 5.14 -25.76
C VAL A 199 -17.47 5.42 -26.68
N ASP A 200 -16.86 6.59 -26.54
CA ASP A 200 -15.64 7.00 -27.24
C ASP A 200 -14.50 6.00 -26.92
N PRO A 201 -13.81 5.42 -27.93
CA PRO A 201 -12.73 4.46 -27.70
C PRO A 201 -11.61 4.95 -26.76
N ALA A 202 -11.38 6.27 -26.66
CA ALA A 202 -10.39 6.85 -25.76
C ALA A 202 -10.81 6.79 -24.27
N VAL A 203 -12.07 6.47 -23.96
CA VAL A 203 -12.60 6.33 -22.59
C VAL A 203 -12.20 5.00 -21.96
N PHE A 204 -12.13 3.90 -22.71
CA PHE A 204 -11.84 2.57 -22.14
C PHE A 204 -10.49 2.50 -21.40
N PRO A 205 -9.39 3.08 -21.90
CA PRO A 205 -8.13 3.20 -21.13
C PRO A 205 -8.30 3.95 -19.79
N LEU A 206 -9.16 4.99 -19.73
CA LEU A 206 -9.44 5.70 -18.48
C LEU A 206 -10.18 4.79 -17.48
N VAL A 207 -11.20 4.06 -17.94
CA VAL A 207 -11.99 3.13 -17.11
C VAL A 207 -11.16 1.96 -16.59
N VAL A 208 -10.31 1.37 -17.45
CA VAL A 208 -9.43 0.26 -17.07
C VAL A 208 -8.39 0.71 -16.03
N ARG A 209 -7.80 1.91 -16.21
CA ARG A 209 -6.86 2.51 -15.26
C ARG A 209 -7.53 2.88 -13.94
N ALA A 210 -8.71 3.52 -13.97
CA ALA A 210 -9.47 3.89 -12.79
C ALA A 210 -9.93 2.66 -11.97
N GLY A 211 -10.30 1.56 -12.64
CA GLY A 211 -10.63 0.30 -11.98
C GLY A 211 -9.42 -0.58 -11.62
N GLY A 212 -8.19 -0.21 -11.99
CA GLY A 212 -6.96 -0.91 -11.59
C GLY A 212 -6.90 -2.40 -11.97
N GLY A 213 -7.57 -2.81 -13.05
CA GLY A 213 -7.68 -4.23 -13.45
C GLY A 213 -8.67 -5.07 -12.62
N SER A 214 -9.44 -4.46 -11.71
CA SER A 214 -10.58 -5.09 -11.05
C SER A 214 -11.82 -4.99 -11.94
N ALA A 215 -12.40 -6.14 -12.34
CA ALA A 215 -13.63 -6.15 -13.14
C ALA A 215 -14.77 -5.43 -12.41
N ARG A 216 -14.94 -5.67 -11.10
CA ARG A 216 -16.00 -5.02 -10.31
C ARG A 216 -15.88 -3.51 -10.32
N ASP A 217 -14.67 -2.99 -10.13
CA ASP A 217 -14.45 -1.55 -9.95
C ASP A 217 -14.45 -0.85 -11.32
N SER A 218 -13.87 -1.45 -12.37
CA SER A 218 -14.02 -0.97 -13.77
C SER A 218 -15.49 -0.93 -14.23
N LEU A 219 -16.30 -1.96 -13.92
CA LEU A 219 -17.73 -1.95 -14.24
C LEU A 219 -18.50 -0.89 -13.44
N SER A 220 -18.11 -0.64 -12.19
CA SER A 220 -18.74 0.40 -11.35
C SER A 220 -18.41 1.80 -11.88
N VAL A 221 -17.17 2.02 -12.34
CA VAL A 221 -16.73 3.25 -13.00
C VAL A 221 -17.47 3.46 -14.33
N LEU A 222 -17.59 2.41 -15.16
CA LEU A 222 -18.31 2.47 -16.43
C LEU A 222 -19.80 2.79 -16.22
N ASP A 223 -20.44 2.14 -15.25
CA ASP A 223 -21.84 2.38 -14.86
C ASP A 223 -22.06 3.85 -14.44
N GLN A 224 -21.13 4.44 -13.69
CA GLN A 224 -21.19 5.86 -13.32
C GLN A 224 -21.05 6.81 -14.52
N LEU A 225 -20.21 6.48 -15.51
CA LEU A 225 -20.08 7.24 -16.75
C LEU A 225 -21.34 7.17 -17.61
N ILE A 226 -21.89 5.96 -17.77
CA ILE A 226 -23.11 5.70 -18.54
C ILE A 226 -24.33 6.35 -17.87
N ALA A 227 -24.45 6.28 -16.54
CA ALA A 227 -25.52 6.94 -15.80
C ALA A 227 -25.51 8.48 -15.94
N GLY A 228 -24.35 9.07 -16.26
CA GLY A 228 -24.27 10.47 -16.65
C GLY A 228 -24.67 10.74 -18.11
N ALA A 229 -24.41 9.81 -19.02
CA ALA A 229 -24.40 10.01 -20.47
C ALA A 229 -25.62 10.74 -21.04
N GLY A 230 -25.38 11.57 -22.06
CA GLY A 230 -26.45 12.17 -22.87
C GLY A 230 -26.85 11.27 -24.05
N PRO A 231 -27.72 11.73 -24.95
CA PRO A 231 -28.04 11.02 -26.19
C PRO A 231 -26.81 10.69 -27.03
N GLU A 232 -25.79 11.55 -26.97
CA GLU A 232 -24.49 11.39 -27.67
C GLU A 232 -23.58 10.30 -27.05
N GLY A 233 -23.96 9.71 -25.91
CA GLY A 233 -23.16 8.70 -25.20
C GLY A 233 -22.10 9.28 -24.25
N VAL A 234 -20.99 8.54 -24.08
CA VAL A 234 -19.87 8.90 -23.20
C VAL A 234 -18.67 9.37 -24.04
N SER A 235 -18.34 10.66 -23.97
CA SER A 235 -17.16 11.26 -24.62
C SER A 235 -15.93 11.29 -23.70
N TYR A 236 -14.73 11.35 -24.29
CA TYR A 236 -13.47 11.46 -23.55
C TYR A 236 -13.47 12.63 -22.53
N ALA A 237 -13.82 13.85 -22.96
CA ALA A 237 -13.80 15.03 -22.10
C ALA A 237 -14.70 14.88 -20.87
N ARG A 238 -15.86 14.24 -21.04
CA ARG A 238 -16.78 13.96 -19.94
C ARG A 238 -16.22 12.91 -18.98
N ALA A 239 -15.60 11.86 -19.51
CA ALA A 239 -14.98 10.82 -18.70
C ALA A 239 -13.78 11.36 -17.91
N ALA A 240 -12.92 12.17 -18.53
CA ALA A 240 -11.80 12.81 -17.85
C ALA A 240 -12.28 13.67 -16.67
N ALA A 241 -13.28 14.53 -16.89
CA ALA A 241 -13.87 15.38 -15.85
C ALA A 241 -14.50 14.58 -14.70
N LEU A 242 -15.28 13.53 -14.99
CA LEU A 242 -15.94 12.72 -13.95
C LEU A 242 -14.95 11.85 -13.15
N LEU A 243 -13.91 11.35 -13.80
CA LEU A 243 -12.87 10.53 -13.16
C LEU A 243 -11.79 11.36 -12.46
N GLY A 244 -11.85 12.70 -12.55
CA GLY A 244 -10.83 13.60 -12.01
C GLY A 244 -9.45 13.39 -12.64
N VAL A 245 -9.39 12.84 -13.86
CA VAL A 245 -8.13 12.66 -14.60
C VAL A 245 -7.57 14.04 -14.91
N THR A 246 -6.28 14.23 -14.64
CA THR A 246 -5.61 15.49 -14.96
C THR A 246 -5.68 15.76 -16.46
N ASP A 247 -6.02 17.00 -16.84
CA ASP A 247 -5.93 17.42 -18.26
C ASP A 247 -4.51 17.18 -18.78
N ALA A 248 -4.40 16.54 -19.96
CA ALA A 248 -3.12 16.29 -20.61
C ALA A 248 -2.35 17.60 -20.88
N ALA A 249 -3.05 18.72 -21.06
CA ALA A 249 -2.45 20.05 -21.19
C ALA A 249 -1.67 20.47 -19.92
N LEU A 250 -2.23 20.27 -18.72
CA LEU A 250 -1.55 20.62 -17.46
C LEU A 250 -0.30 19.75 -17.23
N ILE A 251 -0.33 18.49 -17.68
CA ILE A 251 0.84 17.60 -17.67
C ILE A 251 1.87 18.04 -18.71
N ASP A 252 1.44 18.38 -19.93
CA ASP A 252 2.31 18.87 -21.01
C ASP A 252 3.04 20.16 -20.59
N GLU A 253 2.32 21.14 -20.04
CA GLU A 253 2.85 22.41 -19.55
C GLU A 253 3.84 22.23 -18.39
N MET A 254 3.58 21.30 -17.48
CA MET A 254 4.54 20.95 -16.41
C MET A 254 5.82 20.33 -16.98
N CYS A 255 5.70 19.40 -17.93
CA CYS A 255 6.86 18.82 -18.62
C CYS A 255 7.65 19.89 -19.39
N ASP A 256 6.97 20.84 -20.04
CA ASP A 256 7.58 21.95 -20.77
C ASP A 256 8.28 22.96 -19.85
N ALA A 257 7.66 23.31 -18.72
CA ALA A 257 8.27 24.15 -17.69
C ALA A 257 9.52 23.50 -17.10
N LEU A 258 9.47 22.21 -16.79
CA LEU A 258 10.63 21.44 -16.31
C LEU A 258 11.76 21.35 -17.36
N ALA A 259 11.39 21.23 -18.64
CA ALA A 259 12.34 21.21 -19.76
C ALA A 259 13.03 22.57 -19.96
N ALA A 260 12.29 23.67 -19.80
CA ALA A 260 12.82 25.03 -19.86
C ALA A 260 13.61 25.43 -18.59
N GLY A 261 13.32 24.78 -17.45
CA GLY A 261 13.77 25.23 -16.14
C GLY A 261 12.99 26.44 -15.63
N ASP A 262 11.79 26.67 -16.15
CA ASP A 262 10.93 27.80 -15.81
C ASP A 262 10.11 27.50 -14.55
N GLY A 263 10.54 28.05 -13.43
CA GLY A 263 9.80 27.94 -12.17
C GLY A 263 8.48 28.69 -12.17
N ALA A 264 8.37 29.84 -12.85
CA ALA A 264 7.15 30.62 -12.86
C ALA A 264 6.03 29.85 -13.59
N ALA A 265 6.34 29.26 -14.75
CA ALA A 265 5.41 28.39 -15.48
C ALA A 265 5.03 27.14 -14.67
N ALA A 266 5.97 26.50 -13.97
CA ALA A 266 5.69 25.32 -13.15
C ALA A 266 4.73 25.66 -11.98
N TYR A 267 4.98 26.74 -11.24
CA TYR A 267 4.09 27.17 -10.15
C TYR A 267 2.72 27.64 -10.66
N ALA A 268 2.65 28.34 -11.80
CA ALA A 268 1.39 28.71 -12.44
C ALA A 268 0.57 27.49 -12.92
N THR A 269 1.23 26.36 -13.21
CA THR A 269 0.57 25.09 -13.52
C THR A 269 0.02 24.43 -12.26
N VAL A 270 0.78 24.42 -11.15
CA VAL A 270 0.27 23.93 -9.85
C VAL A 270 -0.92 24.76 -9.36
N ASP A 271 -0.92 26.07 -9.58
CA ASP A 271 -2.04 26.94 -9.21
C ASP A 271 -3.30 26.60 -10.03
N ARG A 272 -3.17 26.43 -11.36
CA ARG A 272 -4.28 26.00 -12.23
C ARG A 272 -4.82 24.60 -11.89
N VAL A 273 -3.97 23.67 -11.46
CA VAL A 273 -4.39 22.36 -10.93
C VAL A 273 -5.31 22.54 -9.71
N ALA A 274 -4.95 23.45 -8.79
CA ALA A 274 -5.75 23.74 -7.60
C ALA A 274 -7.06 24.49 -7.93
N GLU A 275 -7.02 25.50 -8.80
CA GLU A 275 -8.21 26.27 -9.23
C GLU A 275 -9.21 25.43 -10.03
N ALA A 276 -8.71 24.47 -10.83
CA ALA A 276 -9.56 23.47 -11.50
C ALA A 276 -10.14 22.40 -10.56
N GLY A 277 -9.76 22.41 -9.27
CA GLY A 277 -10.23 21.45 -8.27
C GLY A 277 -9.65 20.04 -8.42
N HIS A 278 -8.57 19.86 -9.18
CA HIS A 278 -7.88 18.57 -9.29
C HIS A 278 -7.13 18.22 -8.00
N ASP A 279 -7.16 16.94 -7.61
CA ASP A 279 -6.39 16.46 -6.47
C ASP A 279 -4.87 16.54 -6.76
N PRO A 280 -4.07 17.24 -5.92
CA PRO A 280 -2.63 17.38 -6.17
C PRO A 280 -1.86 16.05 -6.18
N ARG A 281 -2.36 15.03 -5.47
CA ARG A 281 -1.75 13.69 -5.45
C ARG A 281 -2.10 12.91 -6.72
N ARG A 282 -3.31 13.07 -7.28
CA ARG A 282 -3.69 12.60 -8.61
C ARG A 282 -2.81 13.23 -9.69
N PHE A 283 -2.65 14.55 -9.66
CA PHE A 283 -1.74 15.28 -10.57
C PHE A 283 -0.31 14.72 -10.51
N ALA A 284 0.25 14.56 -9.31
CA ALA A 284 1.58 13.98 -9.13
C ALA A 284 1.66 12.52 -9.64
N SER A 285 0.58 11.75 -9.55
CA SER A 285 0.52 10.36 -10.07
C SER A 285 0.51 10.34 -11.59
N ASP A 286 -0.33 11.18 -12.21
CA ASP A 286 -0.41 11.35 -13.67
C ASP A 286 0.90 11.90 -14.25
N LEU A 287 1.59 12.80 -13.52
CA LEU A 287 2.92 13.29 -13.89
C LEU A 287 3.99 12.20 -13.81
N LEU A 288 3.93 11.30 -12.81
CA LEU A 288 4.87 10.17 -12.72
C LEU A 288 4.65 9.17 -13.85
N GLU A 289 3.39 8.87 -14.20
CA GLU A 289 3.05 8.07 -15.38
C GLU A 289 3.64 8.71 -16.65
N ARG A 290 3.46 10.03 -16.84
CA ARG A 290 4.07 10.73 -17.97
C ARG A 290 5.59 10.64 -17.97
N LEU A 291 6.27 10.90 -16.85
CA LEU A 291 7.73 10.81 -16.75
C LEU A 291 8.24 9.40 -17.11
N ARG A 292 7.54 8.34 -16.70
CA ARG A 292 7.81 6.95 -17.13
C ARG A 292 7.69 6.80 -18.65
N ASP A 293 6.64 7.34 -19.25
CA ASP A 293 6.43 7.22 -20.71
C ASP A 293 7.51 7.98 -21.50
N LEU A 294 7.92 9.16 -21.03
CA LEU A 294 9.04 9.91 -21.63
C LEU A 294 10.37 9.14 -21.54
N ILE A 295 10.63 8.43 -20.43
CA ILE A 295 11.81 7.54 -20.30
C ILE A 295 11.71 6.39 -21.31
N VAL A 296 10.53 5.77 -21.44
CA VAL A 296 10.32 4.67 -22.39
C VAL A 296 10.54 5.13 -23.83
N LEU A 297 10.04 6.30 -24.24
CA LEU A 297 10.26 6.85 -25.59
C LEU A 297 11.74 7.12 -25.92
N GLN A 298 12.57 7.49 -24.95
CA GLN A 298 14.01 7.64 -25.17
C GLN A 298 14.72 6.31 -25.45
N GLN A 299 14.28 5.23 -24.80
CA GLN A 299 14.90 3.90 -24.93
C GLN A 299 14.30 3.08 -26.07
N VAL A 300 13.03 3.34 -26.41
CA VAL A 300 12.24 2.60 -27.40
C VAL A 300 11.43 3.63 -28.22
N PRO A 301 11.99 4.18 -29.31
CA PRO A 301 11.31 5.19 -30.13
C PRO A 301 9.99 4.71 -30.75
N ASP A 302 9.85 3.40 -30.99
CA ASP A 302 8.65 2.72 -31.51
C ASP A 302 7.76 2.14 -30.38
N ALA A 303 7.80 2.75 -29.19
CA ALA A 303 7.05 2.28 -28.03
C ALA A 303 5.52 2.29 -28.22
N ALA A 304 4.99 3.25 -29.00
CA ALA A 304 3.56 3.32 -29.31
C ALA A 304 3.12 2.13 -30.18
N ASP A 305 3.84 1.83 -31.26
CA ASP A 305 3.56 0.70 -32.16
C ASP A 305 3.63 -0.66 -31.44
N LYS A 306 4.52 -0.77 -30.45
CA LYS A 306 4.67 -1.94 -29.57
C LYS A 306 3.60 -2.02 -28.47
N GLY A 307 2.73 -1.01 -28.31
CA GLY A 307 1.74 -0.94 -27.24
C GLY A 307 2.36 -0.90 -25.84
N LEU A 308 3.50 -0.19 -25.69
CA LEU A 308 4.14 0.09 -24.40
C LEU A 308 3.65 1.40 -23.78
N ILE A 309 3.09 2.28 -24.61
CA ILE A 309 2.48 3.57 -24.30
C ILE A 309 1.22 3.67 -25.16
N ASP A 310 0.10 4.03 -24.54
CA ASP A 310 -1.18 4.24 -25.22
C ASP A 310 -1.46 5.75 -25.36
N GLY A 311 -1.79 6.23 -26.56
CA GLY A 311 -2.18 7.62 -26.76
C GLY A 311 -2.44 8.01 -28.23
N PRO A 312 -3.10 9.16 -28.47
CA PRO A 312 -3.20 9.76 -29.80
C PRO A 312 -1.84 10.08 -30.41
N ALA A 313 -1.70 10.00 -31.73
CA ALA A 313 -0.43 10.20 -32.42
C ALA A 313 0.21 11.58 -32.16
N ASP A 314 -0.60 12.65 -32.13
CA ASP A 314 -0.15 14.01 -31.82
C ASP A 314 0.37 14.15 -30.37
N GLN A 315 -0.19 13.38 -29.44
CA GLN A 315 0.30 13.32 -28.07
C GLN A 315 1.63 12.56 -27.98
N ILE A 316 1.80 11.48 -28.74
CA ILE A 316 3.07 10.73 -28.82
C ILE A 316 4.18 11.60 -29.45
N GLU A 317 3.86 12.40 -30.46
CA GLU A 317 4.78 13.38 -31.05
C GLU A 317 5.21 14.45 -30.02
N ARG A 318 4.24 15.06 -29.29
CA ARG A 318 4.53 16.00 -28.19
C ARG A 318 5.42 15.36 -27.12
N MET A 319 5.08 14.15 -26.69
CA MET A 319 5.86 13.38 -25.71
C MET A 319 7.27 13.08 -26.20
N THR A 320 7.45 12.74 -27.48
CA THR A 320 8.78 12.51 -28.06
C THR A 320 9.65 13.76 -28.01
N ALA A 321 9.07 14.94 -28.30
CA ALA A 321 9.78 16.22 -28.20
C ALA A 321 10.11 16.59 -26.73
N GLN A 322 9.17 16.39 -25.79
CA GLN A 322 9.41 16.58 -24.34
C GLN A 322 10.52 15.67 -23.83
N ALA A 323 10.49 14.39 -24.20
CA ALA A 323 11.49 13.40 -23.82
C ALA A 323 12.88 13.81 -24.30
N GLN A 324 13.02 14.22 -25.56
CA GLN A 324 14.27 14.74 -26.10
C GLN A 324 14.77 15.99 -25.34
N ARG A 325 13.88 16.95 -25.01
CA ARG A 325 14.22 18.20 -24.33
C ARG A 325 14.60 18.04 -22.85
N LEU A 326 13.99 17.11 -22.13
CA LEU A 326 14.28 16.84 -20.71
C LEU A 326 15.59 16.05 -20.54
N GLY A 327 15.73 14.93 -21.25
CA GLY A 327 16.93 14.08 -21.17
C GLY A 327 16.90 12.99 -20.09
N PRO A 328 17.62 11.87 -20.26
CA PRO A 328 17.52 10.70 -19.40
C PRO A 328 17.85 10.97 -17.93
N ALA A 329 18.88 11.76 -17.64
CA ALA A 329 19.27 12.03 -16.26
C ALA A 329 18.24 12.93 -15.56
N THR A 330 17.74 13.96 -16.26
CA THR A 330 16.62 14.78 -15.79
C THR A 330 15.38 13.94 -15.51
N LEU A 331 14.96 13.12 -16.47
CA LEU A 331 13.72 12.34 -16.36
C LEU A 331 13.77 11.35 -15.19
N SER A 332 14.87 10.61 -15.05
CA SER A 332 15.06 9.68 -13.92
C SER A 332 14.98 10.41 -12.58
N ARG A 333 15.71 11.52 -12.43
CA ARG A 333 15.70 12.30 -11.17
C ARG A 333 14.32 12.88 -10.86
N CYS A 334 13.61 13.39 -11.88
CA CYS A 334 12.24 13.88 -11.70
C CYS A 334 11.29 12.75 -11.29
N ALA A 335 11.39 11.58 -11.91
CA ALA A 335 10.58 10.41 -11.56
C ALA A 335 10.83 9.97 -10.11
N ASP A 336 12.08 9.92 -9.66
CA ASP A 336 12.44 9.61 -8.27
C ASP A 336 11.88 10.64 -7.27
N ILE A 337 11.98 11.94 -7.59
CA ILE A 337 11.45 13.01 -6.73
C ILE A 337 9.92 12.92 -6.61
N VAL A 338 9.21 12.72 -7.72
CA VAL A 338 7.75 12.59 -7.73
C VAL A 338 7.33 11.29 -7.04
N HIS A 339 8.03 10.16 -7.26
CA HIS A 339 7.75 8.89 -6.60
C HIS A 339 7.85 9.01 -5.07
N ASN A 340 8.95 9.57 -4.56
CA ASN A 340 9.12 9.79 -3.12
C ASN A 340 8.07 10.78 -2.58
N GLY A 341 7.78 11.85 -3.32
CA GLY A 341 6.71 12.80 -2.98
C GLY A 341 5.32 12.16 -2.89
N LEU A 342 4.99 11.19 -3.76
CA LEU A 342 3.74 10.43 -3.70
C LEU A 342 3.65 9.49 -2.48
N VAL A 343 4.79 9.11 -1.90
CA VAL A 343 4.84 8.42 -0.59
C VAL A 343 4.58 9.43 0.54
N GLU A 344 5.26 10.59 0.53
CA GLU A 344 5.09 11.68 1.49
C GLU A 344 3.64 12.23 1.51
N MET A 345 2.95 12.26 0.37
CA MET A 345 1.55 12.73 0.25
C MET A 345 0.50 11.80 0.89
N ARG A 346 0.84 10.57 1.32
CA ARG A 346 -0.14 9.65 1.90
C ARG A 346 -0.58 10.11 3.29
N GLY A 347 -1.82 10.58 3.39
CA GLY A 347 -2.38 11.10 4.66
C GLY A 347 -1.91 12.51 5.01
N ALA A 348 -1.28 13.23 4.08
CA ALA A 348 -0.86 14.61 4.28
C ALA A 348 -2.06 15.57 4.36
N THR A 349 -2.02 16.51 5.30
CA THR A 349 -3.07 17.54 5.48
C THR A 349 -2.96 18.71 4.49
N ALA A 350 -1.81 18.86 3.81
CA ALA A 350 -1.54 19.93 2.85
C ALA A 350 -0.91 19.38 1.55
N PRO A 351 -1.65 18.60 0.73
CA PRO A 351 -1.11 17.98 -0.48
C PRO A 351 -0.64 18.99 -1.55
N ARG A 352 -1.26 20.19 -1.62
CA ARG A 352 -0.81 21.29 -2.50
C ARG A 352 0.63 21.74 -2.15
N LEU A 353 0.91 21.98 -0.87
CA LEU A 353 2.25 22.37 -0.42
C LEU A 353 3.30 21.30 -0.74
N LEU A 354 2.95 20.01 -0.60
CA LEU A 354 3.86 18.93 -0.99
C LEU A 354 4.12 18.90 -2.51
N LEU A 355 3.11 19.19 -3.35
CA LEU A 355 3.29 19.31 -4.80
C LEU A 355 4.21 20.50 -5.15
N GLU A 356 4.00 21.65 -4.51
CA GLU A 356 4.86 22.84 -4.63
C GLU A 356 6.34 22.55 -4.25
N LEU A 357 6.56 21.75 -3.20
CA LEU A 357 7.90 21.30 -2.77
C LEU A 357 8.51 20.24 -3.71
N ILE A 358 7.69 19.38 -4.32
CA ILE A 358 8.11 18.43 -5.37
C ILE A 358 8.59 19.22 -6.61
N CYS A 359 7.83 20.21 -7.06
CA CYS A 359 8.22 21.10 -8.17
C CYS A 359 9.52 21.85 -7.88
N ALA A 360 9.69 22.41 -6.68
CA ALA A 360 10.95 23.04 -6.26
C ALA A 360 12.15 22.08 -6.37
N ARG A 361 12.02 20.85 -5.84
CA ARG A 361 13.07 19.82 -5.90
C ARG A 361 13.43 19.45 -7.35
N MET A 362 12.46 19.32 -8.25
CA MET A 362 12.71 19.01 -9.67
C MET A 362 13.43 20.14 -10.42
N LEU A 363 13.07 21.40 -10.15
CA LEU A 363 13.67 22.57 -10.80
C LEU A 363 15.10 22.87 -10.33
N LEU A 364 15.45 22.49 -9.09
CA LEU A 364 16.74 22.76 -8.45
C LEU A 364 17.64 21.50 -8.37
N PRO A 365 18.42 21.16 -9.41
CA PRO A 365 19.43 20.11 -9.33
C PRO A 365 20.69 20.52 -8.55
N GLY A 366 20.85 21.80 -8.21
CA GLY A 366 22.02 22.31 -7.50
C GLY A 366 22.02 22.06 -5.98
N VAL A 367 20.89 21.62 -5.41
CA VAL A 367 20.74 21.28 -3.98
C VAL A 367 20.76 19.76 -3.73
N ASP A 368 21.11 18.99 -4.75
CA ASP A 368 21.11 17.53 -4.76
C ASP A 368 22.53 17.04 -5.06
N ASP A 369 23.29 16.73 -4.01
CA ASP A 369 24.67 16.24 -4.11
C ASP A 369 24.76 14.76 -4.55
N SER A 370 23.64 14.14 -4.94
CA SER A 370 23.65 12.78 -5.48
C SER A 370 24.31 12.70 -6.86
N ALA A 371 24.70 11.49 -7.26
CA ALA A 371 25.17 11.22 -8.61
C ALA A 371 24.15 11.63 -9.69
N GLY A 372 22.84 11.55 -9.40
CA GLY A 372 21.77 12.00 -10.30
C GLY A 372 21.75 13.52 -10.48
N GLY A 373 21.92 14.28 -9.40
CA GLY A 373 22.05 15.74 -9.45
C GLY A 373 23.28 16.19 -10.25
N LEU A 374 24.42 15.50 -10.09
CA LEU A 374 25.63 15.76 -10.88
C LEU A 374 25.46 15.41 -12.37
N LEU A 375 24.88 14.26 -12.70
CA LEU A 375 24.60 13.85 -14.08
C LEU A 375 23.65 14.83 -14.79
N GLN A 376 22.59 15.29 -14.11
CA GLN A 376 21.68 16.29 -14.70
C GLN A 376 22.40 17.63 -14.96
N ARG A 377 23.32 18.05 -14.08
CA ARG A 377 24.11 19.29 -14.28
C ARG A 377 25.04 19.17 -15.48
N LEU A 378 25.70 18.02 -15.65
CA LEU A 378 26.51 17.72 -16.83
C LEU A 378 25.66 17.70 -18.11
N GLU A 379 24.54 16.97 -18.11
CA GLU A 379 23.63 16.92 -19.27
C GLU A 379 23.11 18.32 -19.66
N ARG A 380 22.75 19.17 -18.68
CA ARG A 380 22.37 20.57 -18.96
C ARG A 380 23.53 21.40 -19.53
N MET A 381 24.78 21.15 -19.14
CA MET A 381 25.95 21.82 -19.69
C MET A 381 26.25 21.37 -21.13
N GLU A 382 26.23 20.06 -21.39
CA GLU A 382 26.41 19.48 -22.73
C GLU A 382 25.36 20.01 -23.71
N ARG A 383 24.09 20.05 -23.30
CA ARG A 383 22.99 20.63 -24.10
C ARG A 383 23.16 22.12 -24.39
N ARG A 384 23.70 22.91 -23.46
CA ARG A 384 24.01 24.33 -23.69
C ARG A 384 25.16 24.53 -24.67
N LEU A 385 26.16 23.65 -24.61
CA LEU A 385 27.30 23.65 -25.52
C LEU A 385 26.89 23.23 -26.95
N THR A 386 26.01 22.23 -27.11
CA THR A 386 25.52 21.83 -28.45
C THR A 386 24.54 22.82 -29.07
N LEU A 387 23.78 23.56 -28.26
CA LEU A 387 22.84 24.60 -28.74
C LEU A 387 23.48 25.99 -28.95
N GLY A 388 24.76 26.18 -28.60
CA GLY A 388 25.50 27.41 -28.89
C GLY A 388 25.00 28.69 -28.20
N VAL A 389 24.22 28.56 -27.11
CA VAL A 389 23.60 29.71 -26.43
C VAL A 389 24.60 30.36 -25.46
N PRO A 390 24.96 31.65 -25.62
CA PRO A 390 25.89 32.31 -24.71
C PRO A 390 25.26 32.52 -23.32
N ALA A 391 26.04 32.30 -22.28
CA ALA A 391 25.58 32.46 -20.91
C ALA A 391 25.26 33.93 -20.58
N SER A 392 23.98 34.22 -20.35
CA SER A 392 23.51 35.48 -19.77
C SER A 392 22.82 35.19 -18.44
N GLY A 393 23.57 35.30 -17.36
CA GLY A 393 23.13 35.17 -15.97
C GLY A 393 24.25 35.68 -15.06
N PRO A 394 23.94 36.43 -13.98
CA PRO A 394 24.96 37.17 -13.25
C PRO A 394 25.93 36.25 -12.52
N ALA A 395 27.21 36.34 -12.85
CA ALA A 395 28.27 35.75 -12.04
C ALA A 395 28.36 36.53 -10.72
N VAL A 396 28.11 35.85 -9.60
CA VAL A 396 28.43 36.38 -8.28
C VAL A 396 29.91 36.10 -8.03
N ASP A 397 30.76 37.06 -8.37
CA ASP A 397 32.20 36.99 -8.10
C ASP A 397 32.46 37.02 -6.59
N VAL A 398 32.94 35.89 -6.04
CA VAL A 398 33.47 35.81 -4.68
C VAL A 398 35.00 35.89 -4.78
N ALA A 399 35.51 37.12 -4.70
CA ALA A 399 36.96 37.37 -4.67
C ALA A 399 37.56 36.98 -3.29
N PRO A 400 38.75 36.33 -3.25
CA PRO A 400 39.39 35.93 -1.99
C PRO A 400 40.11 37.11 -1.32
N ALA A 401 39.99 37.21 0.01
CA ALA A 401 40.61 38.28 0.79
C ALA A 401 42.03 37.92 1.28
N HIS A 402 42.99 38.84 1.13
CA HIS A 402 44.31 38.80 1.77
C HIS A 402 44.46 39.94 2.82
N PRO A 403 45.35 39.81 3.84
CA PRO A 403 45.26 40.62 5.07
C PRO A 403 46.28 41.77 5.24
N GLY A 404 45.84 42.84 5.93
CA GLY A 404 46.66 43.83 6.68
C GLY A 404 47.01 45.15 5.95
N PRO A 405 47.39 46.25 6.66
CA PRO A 405 47.63 46.41 8.12
C PRO A 405 46.89 47.60 8.81
N THR A 406 47.08 47.75 10.14
CA THR A 406 46.65 48.85 11.04
C THR A 406 47.63 50.05 11.05
N ALA A 407 47.49 51.22 11.71
CA ALA A 407 46.57 51.87 12.70
C ALA A 407 46.74 53.43 12.58
N PRO A 408 46.45 54.40 13.54
CA PRO A 408 45.92 54.35 14.93
C PRO A 408 44.82 55.40 15.33
N ALA A 409 44.29 55.22 16.56
CA ALA A 409 43.69 56.11 17.62
C ALA A 409 43.50 57.66 17.41
N ARG A 410 42.61 58.44 18.09
CA ARG A 410 41.91 58.43 19.44
C ARG A 410 40.85 59.61 19.46
N PRO A 411 40.20 60.10 20.56
CA PRO A 411 39.35 59.52 21.65
C PRO A 411 37.92 60.17 21.86
N GLU A 412 37.00 59.44 22.54
CA GLU A 412 36.17 59.84 23.72
C GLU A 412 35.12 61.01 23.75
N ALA A 413 33.87 60.70 24.16
CA ALA A 413 33.07 61.44 25.20
C ALA A 413 31.65 60.86 25.48
N ALA A 414 31.18 60.97 26.73
CA ALA A 414 29.79 60.82 27.26
C ALA A 414 29.74 61.51 28.67
N PRO A 415 28.63 61.61 29.48
CA PRO A 415 27.17 61.38 29.28
C PRO A 415 26.18 62.44 29.91
N ALA A 416 24.86 62.18 29.89
CA ALA A 416 23.78 62.61 30.86
C ALA A 416 23.20 64.08 30.84
N PRO A 417 22.12 64.50 31.59
CA PRO A 417 20.93 63.81 32.20
C PRO A 417 19.50 64.53 32.17
N VAL A 418 18.40 63.75 32.32
CA VAL A 418 17.17 63.87 33.22
C VAL A 418 16.06 65.00 33.17
N ALA A 419 14.81 64.58 32.83
CA ALA A 419 13.42 64.88 33.38
C ALA A 419 12.77 66.33 33.33
N PRO A 420 11.47 66.58 33.73
CA PRO A 420 10.36 65.71 34.26
C PRO A 420 8.89 65.96 33.71
N VAL A 421 7.85 65.30 34.30
CA VAL A 421 6.51 65.83 34.76
C VAL A 421 5.24 64.89 34.61
N THR A 422 4.71 64.45 35.77
CA THR A 422 3.35 64.10 36.31
C THR A 422 2.05 63.71 35.54
N ASP A 423 1.41 62.62 36.02
CA ASP A 423 0.04 62.46 36.63
C ASP A 423 -1.31 62.39 35.81
N ARG A 424 -2.24 61.55 36.35
CA ARG A 424 -3.72 61.37 36.13
C ARG A 424 -4.35 60.75 34.86
N GLY A 425 -5.19 59.72 35.10
CA GLY A 425 -6.64 59.79 34.79
C GLY A 425 -7.23 58.95 33.63
N ALA A 426 -8.23 58.10 33.94
CA ALA A 426 -9.21 57.51 33.00
C ALA A 426 -10.35 58.53 32.66
N PRO A 427 -11.37 58.32 31.77
CA PRO A 427 -11.99 57.04 31.36
C PRO A 427 -12.62 56.89 29.92
N ALA A 428 -13.14 55.67 29.63
CA ALA A 428 -14.34 55.27 28.84
C ALA A 428 -14.67 55.83 27.42
N PRO A 429 -15.45 55.03 26.63
CA PRO A 429 -16.72 55.57 26.09
C PRO A 429 -17.95 54.63 26.16
N SER A 430 -19.15 55.23 26.14
CA SER A 430 -20.51 54.65 26.06
C SER A 430 -20.90 54.24 24.62
N ARG A 431 -21.73 53.23 24.30
CA ARG A 431 -23.14 52.85 24.66
C ARG A 431 -24.29 53.71 24.06
N GLY A 432 -25.16 53.05 23.28
CA GLY A 432 -26.53 53.42 22.88
C GLY A 432 -27.08 52.36 21.89
N THR A 433 -27.99 51.42 22.27
CA THR A 433 -29.49 51.46 22.30
C THR A 433 -30.14 51.47 20.91
N ALA A 434 -31.22 50.73 20.56
CA ALA A 434 -32.21 49.88 21.27
C ALA A 434 -32.73 48.80 20.26
N ALA A 435 -33.19 47.56 20.53
CA ALA A 435 -34.08 46.91 21.51
C ALA A 435 -35.48 46.56 20.94
N GLU A 436 -35.79 45.25 20.80
CA GLU A 436 -37.15 44.67 20.86
C GLU A 436 -37.05 43.22 21.42
N ARG A 437 -38.14 42.65 21.99
CA ARG A 437 -38.00 41.77 23.19
C ARG A 437 -39.18 40.78 23.43
N VAL A 438 -38.92 39.71 24.19
CA VAL A 438 -39.87 38.81 24.94
C VAL A 438 -40.59 37.71 24.12
N PRO A 439 -40.93 36.49 24.65
CA PRO A 439 -40.54 35.77 25.89
C PRO A 439 -39.70 34.50 25.58
N ALA A 440 -39.80 33.38 26.33
CA ALA A 440 -38.99 33.10 27.52
C ALA A 440 -39.10 31.62 28.01
N ALA A 441 -37.96 30.92 28.25
CA ALA A 441 -37.87 29.68 29.05
C ALA A 441 -36.41 29.45 29.49
N GLY A 442 -36.16 29.14 30.76
CA GLY A 442 -34.81 28.87 31.29
C GLY A 442 -34.80 27.75 32.33
N VAL A 443 -33.62 27.19 32.60
CA VAL A 443 -33.24 26.53 33.86
C VAL A 443 -31.73 26.72 34.07
N ASP A 444 -31.32 27.03 35.29
CA ASP A 444 -29.93 27.26 35.69
C ASP A 444 -29.03 26.01 35.60
N ARG A 445 -27.72 26.23 35.40
CA ARG A 445 -26.68 25.20 35.59
C ARG A 445 -25.85 25.50 36.83
N VAL A 446 -26.02 24.67 37.86
CA VAL A 446 -25.08 24.56 39.01
C VAL A 446 -24.03 23.49 38.68
N PRO A 447 -22.73 23.71 38.96
CA PRO A 447 -21.72 22.69 38.80
C PRO A 447 -21.66 21.77 40.04
N THR A 448 -21.99 20.48 39.87
CA THR A 448 -21.88 19.48 40.93
C THR A 448 -20.46 18.93 41.03
N THR A 449 -19.87 19.07 42.22
CA THR A 449 -18.67 18.35 42.68
C THR A 449 -18.97 16.86 42.85
N ALA A 450 -18.15 15.98 42.26
CA ALA A 450 -18.25 14.54 42.48
C ALA A 450 -17.53 14.12 43.77
N ALA A 451 -18.24 13.41 44.65
CA ALA A 451 -17.68 12.68 45.78
C ALA A 451 -17.42 11.20 45.40
N PRO A 452 -16.49 10.49 46.07
CA PRO A 452 -16.14 9.11 45.71
C PRO A 452 -17.08 8.06 46.33
N GLU A 453 -17.38 7.00 45.58
CA GLU A 453 -18.06 5.78 46.06
C GLU A 453 -17.06 4.62 46.31
N PRO A 454 -17.47 3.56 47.06
CA PRO A 454 -16.54 2.73 47.82
C PRO A 454 -16.04 1.47 47.10
N ALA A 455 -14.90 0.95 47.57
CA ALA A 455 -14.34 -0.31 47.10
C ALA A 455 -15.10 -1.54 47.65
N ALA A 456 -15.39 -2.50 46.76
CA ALA A 456 -15.87 -3.84 47.10
C ALA A 456 -14.71 -4.86 47.13
N PRO A 457 -14.80 -5.96 47.91
CA PRO A 457 -13.62 -6.73 48.32
C PRO A 457 -13.13 -7.75 47.30
N HIS A 458 -11.80 -7.96 47.27
CA HIS A 458 -11.18 -9.04 46.51
C HIS A 458 -11.56 -10.42 47.07
N ARG A 459 -12.04 -11.31 46.19
CA ARG A 459 -12.29 -12.71 46.49
C ARG A 459 -11.07 -13.55 46.10
N THR A 460 -10.45 -14.20 47.07
CA THR A 460 -9.32 -15.13 46.85
C THR A 460 -9.82 -16.46 46.26
N VAL A 461 -9.03 -17.05 45.37
CA VAL A 461 -9.27 -18.38 44.77
C VAL A 461 -8.09 -19.29 45.13
N PRO A 462 -8.29 -20.55 45.54
CA PRO A 462 -7.20 -21.45 45.93
C PRO A 462 -6.40 -21.99 44.73
N PRO A 463 -5.13 -22.37 44.92
CA PRO A 463 -4.35 -23.06 43.89
C PRO A 463 -4.39 -24.58 44.06
N GLU A 464 -4.84 -25.34 43.05
CA GLU A 464 -4.19 -26.58 42.56
C GLU A 464 -4.89 -27.21 41.34
N ALA A 465 -4.24 -28.22 40.75
CA ALA A 465 -4.67 -29.08 39.64
C ALA A 465 -4.59 -28.50 38.20
N VAL A 466 -3.37 -28.17 37.75
CA VAL A 466 -3.03 -28.15 36.31
C VAL A 466 -2.50 -29.53 35.89
N MET A 467 -3.12 -30.16 34.89
CA MET A 467 -2.58 -31.33 34.19
C MET A 467 -1.76 -30.92 32.94
N PRO A 468 -0.83 -31.76 32.46
CA PRO A 468 0.36 -31.27 31.74
C PRO A 468 0.15 -30.95 30.26
N ASP A 469 0.93 -29.96 29.82
CA ASP A 469 1.08 -29.47 28.44
C ASP A 469 2.03 -30.37 27.62
N PRO A 470 1.80 -30.65 26.31
CA PRO A 470 2.65 -31.58 25.56
C PRO A 470 4.02 -30.97 25.14
N ALA A 471 5.08 -31.54 25.70
CA ALA A 471 6.41 -31.67 25.07
C ALA A 471 7.11 -30.39 24.56
N THR A 472 7.41 -29.45 25.47
CA THR A 472 8.67 -28.69 25.33
C THR A 472 9.84 -29.64 25.66
N PRO A 473 10.96 -29.66 24.90
CA PRO A 473 12.11 -30.49 25.24
C PRO A 473 12.65 -30.17 26.64
N ALA A 474 12.82 -31.19 27.48
CA ALA A 474 13.29 -31.00 28.85
C ALA A 474 14.71 -30.42 28.87
N PRO A 475 15.01 -29.43 29.74
CA PRO A 475 16.37 -28.94 29.90
C PRO A 475 17.27 -30.06 30.48
N PRO A 476 18.54 -30.16 30.04
CA PRO A 476 19.47 -31.14 30.59
C PRO A 476 19.75 -30.87 32.08
N ARG A 477 20.06 -31.94 32.81
CA ARG A 477 20.32 -31.89 34.26
C ARG A 477 21.52 -30.98 34.59
N PRO A 478 21.49 -30.26 35.72
CA PRO A 478 22.62 -29.47 36.18
C PRO A 478 23.68 -30.39 36.81
N ASP A 479 24.49 -31.04 35.98
CA ASP A 479 25.82 -31.59 36.30
C ASP A 479 26.49 -32.11 35.01
N ALA A 480 26.90 -31.17 34.15
CA ALA A 480 27.77 -31.43 33.01
C ALA A 480 28.86 -30.35 32.96
N PRO A 481 30.13 -30.71 32.67
CA PRO A 481 31.25 -29.77 32.72
C PRO A 481 31.12 -28.68 31.63
N PRO A 482 31.65 -27.47 31.86
CA PRO A 482 31.48 -26.35 30.92
C PRO A 482 32.36 -26.52 29.67
N SER A 483 31.78 -27.07 28.60
CA SER A 483 32.34 -26.95 27.24
C SER A 483 32.25 -25.50 26.80
N GLY A 484 33.41 -24.83 26.72
CA GLY A 484 33.52 -23.38 26.56
C GLY A 484 33.22 -22.82 25.17
N THR A 485 32.21 -23.32 24.46
CA THR A 485 31.77 -22.79 23.16
C THR A 485 30.60 -21.82 23.36
N VAL A 486 30.71 -20.63 22.76
CA VAL A 486 29.65 -19.61 22.81
C VAL A 486 28.65 -19.90 21.68
N ASP A 487 27.49 -20.43 22.03
CA ASP A 487 26.43 -20.75 21.08
C ASP A 487 25.44 -19.59 20.85
N ALA A 488 24.63 -19.71 19.79
CA ALA A 488 23.67 -18.67 19.42
C ALA A 488 22.61 -18.46 20.52
N VAL A 489 22.32 -19.47 21.34
CA VAL A 489 21.40 -19.36 22.49
C VAL A 489 22.01 -18.50 23.60
N SER A 490 23.28 -18.69 23.92
CA SER A 490 24.01 -17.86 24.90
C SER A 490 24.09 -16.41 24.47
N VAL A 491 24.35 -16.12 23.18
CA VAL A 491 24.40 -14.74 22.67
C VAL A 491 23.02 -14.08 22.67
N ARG A 492 21.94 -14.80 22.35
CA ARG A 492 20.56 -14.28 22.52
C ARG A 492 20.27 -13.88 23.96
N ARG A 493 20.71 -14.68 24.95
CA ARG A 493 20.51 -14.40 26.38
C ARG A 493 21.18 -13.10 26.84
N VAL A 494 22.28 -12.68 26.22
CA VAL A 494 23.01 -11.43 26.54
C VAL A 494 22.85 -10.34 25.48
N TRP A 495 21.93 -10.49 24.52
CA TRP A 495 21.78 -9.57 23.39
C TRP A 495 21.51 -8.12 23.82
N GLY A 496 20.70 -7.93 24.87
CA GLY A 496 20.43 -6.61 25.46
C GLY A 496 21.69 -5.90 25.95
N ASP A 497 22.64 -6.62 26.56
CA ASP A 497 23.91 -6.08 27.03
C ASP A 497 24.87 -5.75 25.87
N VAL A 498 24.82 -6.54 24.80
CA VAL A 498 25.57 -6.30 23.56
C VAL A 498 25.06 -5.01 22.91
N VAL A 499 23.75 -4.89 22.68
CA VAL A 499 23.12 -3.67 22.14
C VAL A 499 23.36 -2.47 23.06
N GLY A 500 23.29 -2.65 24.38
CA GLY A 500 23.59 -1.61 25.37
C GLY A 500 25.06 -1.13 25.33
N LYS A 501 26.02 -2.03 25.09
CA LYS A 501 27.43 -1.67 24.85
C LYS A 501 27.60 -0.92 23.53
N VAL A 502 27.02 -1.40 22.43
CA VAL A 502 27.09 -0.73 21.12
C VAL A 502 26.44 0.66 21.17
N ASN A 503 25.36 0.84 21.94
CA ASN A 503 24.67 2.13 22.06
C ASN A 503 25.53 3.23 22.70
N ARG A 504 26.46 2.86 23.60
CA ARG A 504 27.40 3.81 24.22
C ARG A 504 28.42 4.35 23.22
N SER A 505 28.78 3.57 22.20
CA SER A 505 29.76 3.97 21.18
C SER A 505 29.10 4.51 19.91
N HIS A 506 28.13 3.79 19.35
CA HIS A 506 27.58 3.99 17.99
C HIS A 506 26.03 3.87 17.99
N LYS A 507 25.35 4.92 18.45
CA LYS A 507 23.88 4.99 18.63
C LYS A 507 23.07 4.56 17.39
N LYS A 508 23.52 4.87 16.17
CA LYS A 508 22.84 4.48 14.92
C LYS A 508 22.84 2.96 14.70
N ILE A 509 23.96 2.29 14.98
CA ILE A 509 24.08 0.83 14.84
C ILE A 509 23.25 0.14 15.93
N ALA A 510 23.27 0.64 17.16
CA ALA A 510 22.41 0.14 18.23
C ALA A 510 20.90 0.41 18.04
N ALA A 511 20.51 1.29 17.11
CA ALA A 511 19.12 1.38 16.66
C ALA A 511 18.76 0.21 15.74
N LEU A 512 19.60 -0.09 14.74
CA LEU A 512 19.41 -1.23 13.83
C LEU A 512 19.48 -2.59 14.54
N MET A 513 20.33 -2.73 15.56
CA MET A 513 20.48 -3.99 16.31
C MET A 513 19.36 -4.28 17.32
N ARG A 514 18.52 -3.30 17.68
CA ARG A 514 17.43 -3.50 18.65
C ARG A 514 16.36 -4.47 18.16
N ASP A 515 16.05 -4.39 16.88
CA ASP A 515 15.02 -5.22 16.23
C ASP A 515 15.61 -6.45 15.52
N ALA A 516 16.93 -6.65 15.64
CA ALA A 516 17.65 -7.77 15.03
C ALA A 516 17.64 -9.02 15.91
N VAL A 517 17.44 -10.19 15.30
CA VAL A 517 17.44 -11.50 15.97
C VAL A 517 18.67 -12.30 15.53
N VAL A 518 19.50 -12.70 16.49
CA VAL A 518 20.64 -13.60 16.25
C VAL A 518 20.13 -14.93 15.70
N ARG A 519 20.49 -15.29 14.46
CA ARG A 519 20.10 -16.56 13.84
C ARG A 519 21.10 -17.67 14.09
N ASP A 520 22.37 -17.42 13.85
CA ASP A 520 23.46 -18.39 14.04
C ASP A 520 24.79 -17.69 14.37
N LEU A 521 25.84 -18.47 14.66
CA LEU A 521 27.22 -18.03 14.87
C LEU A 521 28.18 -18.85 14.01
N ASP A 522 28.75 -18.20 12.99
CA ASP A 522 29.75 -18.83 12.11
C ASP A 522 31.14 -18.81 12.78
N GLY A 523 31.69 -20.01 13.05
CA GLY A 523 33.08 -20.21 13.43
C GLY A 523 33.30 -21.10 14.66
N ASP A 524 33.86 -22.29 14.44
CA ASP A 524 34.39 -23.14 15.52
C ASP A 524 35.57 -22.46 16.21
N ALA A 525 35.31 -21.95 17.41
CA ALA A 525 36.37 -21.57 18.33
C ALA A 525 36.83 -22.83 19.08
N HIS A 526 38.09 -23.25 18.90
CA HIS A 526 38.75 -24.29 19.73
C HIS A 526 39.74 -23.70 20.74
N ARG A 527 39.65 -24.15 22.00
CA ARG A 527 40.37 -23.59 23.16
C ARG A 527 41.68 -24.33 23.41
N ASP A 528 42.79 -23.66 23.20
CA ASP A 528 44.12 -24.17 23.59
C ASP A 528 44.40 -23.87 25.09
N PRO A 529 45.28 -24.60 25.80
CA PRO A 529 45.48 -24.45 27.25
C PRO A 529 45.91 -23.06 27.73
N GLY A 530 46.39 -22.19 26.83
CA GLY A 530 46.71 -20.78 27.10
C GLY A 530 45.54 -19.79 26.99
N GLY A 531 44.34 -20.22 26.57
CA GLY A 531 43.12 -19.41 26.65
C GLY A 531 42.82 -18.43 25.50
N TRP A 532 43.39 -18.62 24.32
CA TRP A 532 43.14 -17.81 23.11
C TRP A 532 42.66 -18.68 21.92
N TRP A 533 42.05 -18.06 20.91
CA TRP A 533 41.35 -18.72 19.80
C TRP A 533 41.85 -18.21 18.42
N TRP A 534 42.03 -19.10 17.44
CA TRP A 534 42.44 -18.77 16.06
C TRP A 534 41.67 -19.61 15.02
N PRO A 535 41.28 -19.06 13.85
CA PRO A 535 40.74 -19.85 12.73
C PRO A 535 41.82 -20.25 11.71
N ALA A 536 41.67 -21.43 11.09
CA ALA A 536 42.59 -21.96 10.08
C ALA A 536 42.02 -21.88 8.65
N GLY A 537 42.88 -21.60 7.67
CA GLY A 537 42.58 -21.71 6.23
C GLY A 537 42.01 -20.45 5.56
N TRP A 538 42.86 -19.66 4.92
CA TRP A 538 42.47 -18.42 4.22
C TRP A 538 42.83 -18.46 2.73
N ARG A 539 41.84 -18.31 1.84
CA ARG A 539 42.01 -17.91 0.42
C ARG A 539 40.78 -17.10 -0.06
N PRO A 540 40.96 -16.15 -1.00
CA PRO A 540 39.91 -15.21 -1.40
C PRO A 540 39.07 -15.68 -2.60
N ALA A 541 37.83 -15.19 -2.68
CA ALA A 541 36.98 -15.24 -3.88
C ALA A 541 36.18 -13.92 -4.04
N THR A 542 35.87 -13.59 -5.29
CA THR A 542 35.33 -12.31 -5.79
C THR A 542 33.78 -12.24 -5.78
N PRO A 543 33.14 -11.09 -6.09
CA PRO A 543 31.85 -10.74 -5.48
C PRO A 543 30.61 -11.10 -6.30
N VAL A 544 29.63 -11.75 -5.65
CA VAL A 544 28.20 -11.75 -6.01
C VAL A 544 27.39 -11.79 -4.70
N ASP A 545 26.17 -11.24 -4.74
CA ASP A 545 25.12 -11.22 -3.70
C ASP A 545 25.20 -10.20 -2.52
N ALA A 546 24.00 -9.93 -2.01
CA ALA A 546 23.54 -8.80 -1.20
C ALA A 546 24.33 -8.51 0.11
N PRO A 547 24.27 -7.28 0.67
CA PRO A 547 25.15 -6.85 1.75
C PRO A 547 24.90 -7.59 3.07
N THR A 548 25.67 -8.66 3.29
CA THR A 548 25.90 -9.20 4.62
C THR A 548 26.82 -8.26 5.38
N LEU A 549 26.39 -7.77 6.54
CA LEU A 549 27.19 -6.93 7.43
C LEU A 549 28.33 -7.77 8.07
N ARG A 550 29.42 -7.96 7.33
CA ARG A 550 30.66 -8.54 7.86
C ARG A 550 31.34 -7.53 8.78
N LEU A 551 31.38 -7.83 10.08
CA LEU A 551 32.22 -7.13 11.04
C LEU A 551 33.66 -7.64 10.92
N ASP A 552 34.60 -6.73 10.67
CA ASP A 552 36.04 -7.03 10.62
C ASP A 552 36.57 -7.35 12.03
N PRO A 553 37.08 -8.58 12.29
CA PRO A 553 37.65 -8.95 13.59
C PRO A 553 38.88 -8.10 13.99
N ALA A 554 39.61 -7.53 13.02
CA ALA A 554 40.80 -6.73 13.28
C ALA A 554 40.48 -5.37 13.94
N ALA A 555 39.23 -4.91 13.88
CA ALA A 555 38.78 -3.68 14.56
C ALA A 555 38.58 -3.87 16.08
N VAL A 556 38.36 -5.11 16.55
CA VAL A 556 38.10 -5.40 17.97
C VAL A 556 39.39 -5.65 18.77
N ALA A 557 40.49 -6.02 18.10
CA ALA A 557 41.74 -6.42 18.74
C ALA A 557 42.63 -5.26 19.24
N ARG A 558 42.30 -3.99 18.94
CA ARG A 558 43.20 -2.83 19.19
C ARG A 558 42.90 -1.97 20.43
N THR A 559 41.91 -2.33 21.27
CA THR A 559 41.50 -1.53 22.44
C THR A 559 41.32 -2.35 23.72
N ARG A 560 42.29 -3.20 24.05
CA ARG A 560 42.50 -3.70 25.42
C ARG A 560 43.93 -3.42 25.90
N GLY A 561 44.15 -2.18 26.31
CA GLY A 561 45.23 -1.79 27.20
C GLY A 561 44.69 -1.53 28.61
N GLU A 562 45.06 -2.42 29.54
CA GLU A 562 45.29 -2.17 30.97
C GLU A 562 44.12 -1.87 31.96
N ASN A 563 44.20 -2.58 33.09
CA ASN A 563 43.80 -2.25 34.48
C ASN A 563 42.35 -1.80 34.77
N ARG A 564 41.63 -2.43 35.71
CA ARG A 564 42.00 -3.44 36.72
C ARG A 564 40.79 -4.28 37.11
#